data_AF-A0A395SH63-F1
#
_entry.id   AF-A0A395SH63-F1
#
_cell.length_a   1.000
_cell.length_b   1.000
_cell.length_c   1.000
_cell.angle_alpha   90.00
_cell.angle_beta   90.00
_cell.angle_gamma   90.00
#
_symmetry.space_group_name_H-M   'P 1'
#
loop_
_entity.id
_entity.type
_entity.pdbx_description
1 polymer ?
#
loop_
_entity_poly.entity_id
_entity_poly.type
_entity_poly.pdbx_seq_one_letter_code
_entity_poly.pdbx_strand_id
1 'polypeptide(L)'
;MGVISGLFVLQRFATKLALKQPLGLDDLFVGLSMALAIPCIAINSHGMVPNGMGLDIWTVTPDQITNFGLNFYIMTILYFMLQTFLKQALICFFLRIFPTKGVRRSLYATTVFNWLYGLIYIFLTIFQCRPINLFWTKWQHKEDYAGSCLNINYMTWSSGGFTIALDLWILSIPLSQLKKMNLDWKKKVGVGVMFSVGLFVTIVSILRLNATIKLRAQTGANNATWEYLEFDLWSTIEINIGIVCACLPTFRLLLVRTFPKLRGSSARKYYQQDGSGFQKVTPSGSASDSYPLGKVSQGDKTPYRSRVDPVGITCDRTYEVEFNQRDNDETQLFYMKDLDRDLASTNVGVKDKKSILKVFTKE
;
A
#
# COMPACT_ATOMS: atom_id res chain seq x y z
N MET A 1 1.48 -3.53 23.38
CA MET A 1 1.20 -2.95 22.04
C MET A 1 2.44 -2.86 21.16
N GLY A 2 3.54 -2.24 21.62
CA GLY A 2 4.77 -2.10 20.83
C GLY A 2 5.38 -3.41 20.29
N VAL A 3 5.27 -4.51 21.04
CA VAL A 3 5.73 -5.84 20.56
C VAL A 3 4.89 -6.31 19.36
N ILE A 4 3.57 -6.09 19.40
CA ILE A 4 2.66 -6.53 18.33
C ILE A 4 2.98 -5.75 17.05
N SER A 5 3.07 -4.43 17.12
CA SER A 5 3.44 -3.60 15.95
C SER A 5 4.83 -3.96 15.42
N GLY A 6 5.80 -4.20 16.31
CA GLY A 6 7.13 -4.69 15.93
C GLY A 6 7.09 -6.02 15.18
N LEU A 7 6.29 -7.00 15.63
CA LEU A 7 6.14 -8.28 14.94
C LEU A 7 5.54 -8.12 13.54
N PHE A 8 4.55 -7.23 13.36
CA PHE A 8 3.97 -6.94 12.04
C PHE A 8 4.99 -6.29 11.09
N VAL A 9 5.83 -5.39 11.61
CA VAL A 9 6.92 -4.77 10.83
C VAL A 9 7.97 -5.81 10.43
N LEU A 10 8.41 -6.64 11.37
CA LEU A 10 9.34 -7.74 11.09
C LEU A 10 8.77 -8.72 10.06
N GLN A 11 7.50 -9.11 10.20
CA GLN A 11 6.80 -9.95 9.23
C GLN A 11 6.82 -9.31 7.84
N ARG A 12 6.54 -8.00 7.74
CA ARG A 12 6.54 -7.26 6.48
C ARG A 12 7.92 -7.32 5.78
N PHE A 13 8.99 -7.01 6.51
CA PHE A 13 10.35 -7.06 5.96
C PHE A 13 10.78 -8.49 5.60
N ALA A 14 10.49 -9.47 6.47
CA ALA A 14 10.77 -10.88 6.21
C ALA A 14 10.06 -11.39 4.95
N THR A 15 8.79 -11.00 4.75
CA THR A 15 8.03 -11.35 3.54
C THR A 15 8.67 -10.81 2.28
N LYS A 16 9.07 -9.53 2.29
CA LYS A 16 9.68 -8.91 1.10
C LYS A 16 11.03 -9.51 0.79
N LEU A 17 11.83 -9.81 1.82
CA LEU A 17 13.11 -10.49 1.67
C LEU A 17 12.94 -11.90 1.10
N ALA A 18 12.02 -12.69 1.67
CA ALA A 18 11.72 -14.04 1.20
C ALA A 18 11.18 -14.06 -0.25
N LEU A 19 10.41 -13.05 -0.65
CA LEU A 19 9.85 -12.91 -1.99
C LEU A 19 10.76 -12.13 -2.97
N LYS A 20 11.98 -11.74 -2.55
CA LYS A 20 12.92 -10.92 -3.32
C LYS A 20 12.27 -9.68 -3.96
N GLN A 21 11.32 -9.06 -3.25
CA GLN A 21 10.63 -7.87 -3.74
C GLN A 21 11.46 -6.62 -3.48
N PRO A 22 11.45 -5.64 -4.40
CA PRO A 22 12.14 -4.37 -4.17
C PRO A 22 11.51 -3.63 -2.98
N LEU A 23 12.39 -3.09 -2.13
CA LEU A 23 12.01 -2.20 -1.04
C LEU A 23 11.53 -0.88 -1.64
N GLY A 24 10.30 -0.49 -1.30
CA GLY A 24 9.72 0.78 -1.71
C GLY A 24 9.97 1.86 -0.65
N LEU A 25 9.72 3.11 -1.02
CA LEU A 25 9.74 4.23 -0.08
C LEU A 25 8.74 4.03 1.07
N ASP A 26 7.64 3.31 0.83
CA ASP A 26 6.69 2.94 1.86
C ASP A 26 7.31 2.06 2.96
N ASP A 27 8.23 1.15 2.61
CA ASP A 27 8.94 0.33 3.61
C ASP A 27 9.92 1.15 4.44
N LEU A 28 10.59 2.11 3.81
CA LEU A 28 11.52 3.00 4.50
C LEU A 28 10.79 3.82 5.57
N PHE A 29 9.64 4.40 5.24
CA PHE A 29 8.87 5.18 6.20
C PHE A 29 8.26 4.32 7.32
N VAL A 30 7.84 3.08 7.04
CA VAL A 30 7.41 2.14 8.10
C VAL A 30 8.58 1.76 9.01
N GLY A 31 9.76 1.49 8.45
CA GLY A 31 10.97 1.20 9.22
C GLY A 31 11.38 2.37 10.10
N LEU A 32 11.36 3.59 9.56
CA LEU A 32 11.65 4.81 10.31
C LEU A 32 10.62 5.08 11.41
N SER A 33 9.34 4.82 11.13
CA SER A 33 8.28 4.89 12.14
C SER A 33 8.55 3.92 13.30
N MET A 34 8.99 2.69 13.01
CA MET A 34 9.35 1.73 14.05
C MET A 34 10.58 2.16 14.83
N ALA A 35 11.60 2.70 14.15
CA ALA A 35 12.81 3.22 14.81
C ALA A 35 12.49 4.36 15.80
N LEU A 36 11.51 5.20 15.48
CA LEU A 36 11.01 6.25 16.37
C LEU A 36 10.06 5.73 17.45
N ALA A 37 9.35 4.62 17.22
CA ALA A 37 8.48 4.02 18.23
C ALA A 37 9.27 3.38 19.38
N ILE A 38 10.49 2.88 19.14
CA ILE A 38 11.35 2.28 20.17
C ILE A 38 11.67 3.26 21.32
N PRO A 39 12.21 4.47 21.08
CA PRO A 39 12.44 5.42 22.16
C PRO A 39 11.13 5.85 22.83
N CYS A 40 10.00 5.94 22.11
CA CYS A 40 8.71 6.22 22.74
C CYS A 40 8.33 5.15 23.77
N ILE A 41 8.54 3.87 23.46
CA ILE A 41 8.27 2.77 24.39
C ILE A 41 9.17 2.89 25.62
N ALA A 42 10.46 3.15 25.43
CA ALA A 42 11.42 3.29 26.52
C ALA A 42 11.11 4.49 27.43
N ILE A 43 10.75 5.64 26.85
CA ILE A 43 10.38 6.84 27.61
C ILE A 43 9.07 6.60 28.36
N ASN A 44 8.08 5.94 27.77
CA ASN A 44 6.84 5.64 28.47
C ASN A 44 7.10 4.70 29.67
N SER A 45 7.84 3.60 29.47
CA SER A 45 8.08 2.60 30.52
C SER A 45 9.04 3.05 31.62
N HIS A 46 10.13 3.74 31.26
CA HIS A 46 11.20 4.13 32.20
C HIS A 46 11.20 5.61 32.56
N GLY A 47 10.55 6.46 31.77
CA GLY A 47 10.53 7.91 31.96
C GLY A 47 9.21 8.46 32.49
N MET A 48 8.05 7.94 32.07
CA MET A 48 6.76 8.51 32.47
C MET A 48 6.14 7.76 33.65
N VAL A 49 5.99 6.44 33.55
CA VAL A 49 5.42 5.60 34.62
C VAL A 49 6.11 5.79 35.98
N PRO A 50 7.45 5.71 36.11
CA PRO A 50 8.12 5.86 37.41
C PRO A 50 8.15 7.30 37.92
N ASN A 51 7.89 8.29 37.07
CA ASN A 51 7.80 9.71 37.45
C ASN A 51 6.36 10.14 37.74
N GLY A 52 5.48 9.19 38.07
CA GLY A 52 4.16 9.46 38.64
C GLY A 52 3.02 9.58 37.62
N MET A 53 3.20 9.12 36.38
CA MET A 53 2.10 9.05 35.41
C MET A 53 0.90 8.27 35.98
N GLY A 54 -0.28 8.90 36.01
CA GLY A 54 -1.49 8.32 36.58
C GLY A 54 -1.65 8.44 38.10
N LEU A 55 -0.71 9.08 38.80
CA LEU A 55 -0.85 9.43 40.22
C LEU A 55 -1.35 10.87 40.37
N ASP A 56 -2.02 11.15 41.49
CA ASP A 56 -2.39 12.52 41.85
C ASP A 56 -1.13 13.37 42.01
N ILE A 57 -1.14 14.57 41.42
CA ILE A 57 0.06 15.43 41.35
C ILE A 57 0.63 15.77 42.74
N TRP A 58 -0.22 15.78 43.76
CA TRP A 58 0.12 16.02 45.16
C TRP A 58 0.91 14.88 45.82
N THR A 59 0.94 13.70 45.22
CA THR A 59 1.64 12.51 45.73
C THR A 59 3.04 12.34 45.14
N VAL A 60 3.39 13.15 44.14
CA VAL A 60 4.60 13.03 43.33
C VAL A 60 5.65 14.03 43.81
N THR A 61 6.93 13.64 43.81
CA THR A 61 8.00 14.55 44.27
C THR A 61 8.29 15.66 43.24
N PRO A 62 8.74 16.85 43.69
CA PRO A 62 9.25 17.93 42.83
C PRO A 62 10.11 17.50 41.63
N ASP A 63 11.08 16.62 41.86
CA ASP A 63 12.00 16.15 40.83
C ASP A 63 11.29 15.26 39.81
N GLN A 64 10.38 14.41 40.28
CA GLN A 64 9.55 13.57 39.42
C GLN A 64 8.63 14.40 38.51
N ILE A 65 8.03 15.50 39.02
CA ILE A 65 7.20 16.40 38.20
C ILE A 65 8.03 17.03 37.07
N THR A 66 9.25 17.46 37.38
CA THR A 66 10.16 18.06 36.39
C THR A 66 10.58 17.05 35.32
N ASN A 67 10.95 15.84 35.75
CA ASN A 67 11.32 14.75 34.84
C ASN A 67 10.13 14.28 33.99
N PHE A 68 8.94 14.22 34.56
CA PHE A 68 7.71 13.93 33.83
C PHE A 68 7.46 14.97 32.73
N GLY A 69 7.57 16.26 33.05
CA GLY A 69 7.42 17.34 32.07
C GLY A 69 8.44 17.26 30.93
N LEU A 70 9.70 16.95 31.23
CA LEU A 70 10.75 16.79 30.22
C LEU A 70 10.50 15.56 29.33
N ASN A 71 10.13 14.42 29.91
CA ASN A 71 9.82 13.22 29.13
C ASN A 71 8.58 13.44 28.24
N PHE A 72 7.56 14.11 28.76
CA PHE A 72 6.35 14.46 28.03
C PHE A 72 6.63 15.41 26.85
N TYR A 73 7.54 16.37 27.04
CA TYR A 73 8.03 17.24 25.96
C TYR A 73 8.64 16.44 24.81
N ILE A 74 9.57 15.53 25.12
CA ILE A 74 10.24 14.69 24.12
C ILE A 74 9.23 13.79 23.42
N MET A 75 8.30 13.19 24.17
CA MET A 75 7.25 12.33 23.62
C MET A 75 6.32 13.03 22.64
N THR A 76 5.96 14.29 22.94
CA THR A 76 5.11 15.07 22.04
C THR A 76 5.79 15.32 20.68
N ILE A 77 7.11 15.58 20.68
CA ILE A 77 7.89 15.75 19.45
C ILE A 77 7.93 14.43 18.65
N LEU A 78 8.27 13.33 19.32
CA LEU A 78 8.32 12.00 18.69
C LEU A 78 6.95 11.58 18.12
N TYR A 79 5.87 11.91 18.83
CA TYR A 79 4.50 11.66 18.38
C TYR A 79 4.20 12.33 17.03
N PHE A 80 4.47 13.63 16.88
CA PHE A 80 4.23 14.34 15.61
C PHE A 80 5.11 13.81 14.47
N MET A 81 6.36 13.44 14.76
CA MET A 81 7.22 12.78 13.78
C MET A 81 6.62 11.45 13.32
N LEU A 82 6.18 10.62 14.27
CA LEU A 82 5.63 9.30 14.02
C LEU A 82 4.33 9.36 13.20
N GLN A 83 3.43 10.28 13.55
CA GLN A 83 2.22 10.58 12.78
C GLN A 83 2.53 10.95 11.33
N THR A 84 3.53 11.82 11.13
CA THR A 84 3.92 12.28 9.80
C THR A 84 4.47 11.13 8.96
N PHE A 85 5.36 10.30 9.52
CA PHE A 85 5.95 9.17 8.81
C PHE A 85 4.94 8.06 8.51
N LEU A 86 4.00 7.78 9.41
CA LEU A 86 2.95 6.78 9.17
C LEU A 86 2.02 7.20 8.02
N LYS A 87 1.54 8.44 8.03
CA LYS A 87 0.73 8.97 6.92
C LYS A 87 1.51 8.97 5.62
N GLN A 88 2.81 9.30 5.67
CA GLN A 88 3.68 9.26 4.50
C GLN A 88 3.86 7.85 3.94
N ALA A 89 4.02 6.83 4.80
CA ALA A 89 4.05 5.43 4.38
C ALA A 89 2.77 5.01 3.65
N LEU A 90 1.60 5.41 4.17
CA LEU A 90 0.30 5.14 3.55
C LEU A 90 0.16 5.84 2.19
N ILE A 91 0.56 7.10 2.07
CA ILE A 91 0.50 7.85 0.81
C ILE A 91 1.44 7.24 -0.23
N CYS A 92 2.67 6.86 0.15
CA CYS A 92 3.60 6.15 -0.73
C CYS A 92 3.04 4.81 -1.21
N PHE A 93 2.36 4.08 -0.31
CA PHE A 93 1.66 2.86 -0.68
C PHE A 93 0.55 3.13 -1.72
N PHE A 94 -0.26 4.19 -1.53
CA PHE A 94 -1.29 4.58 -2.50
C PHE A 94 -0.74 5.03 -3.85
N LEU A 95 0.42 5.70 -3.88
CA LEU A 95 1.11 6.04 -5.12
C LEU A 95 1.54 4.80 -5.92
N ARG A 96 1.83 3.68 -5.24
CA ARG A 96 2.21 2.41 -5.87
C ARG A 96 1.02 1.62 -6.41
N ILE A 97 -0.13 1.67 -5.75
CA ILE A 97 -1.32 0.90 -6.16
C ILE A 97 -2.14 1.59 -7.26
N PHE A 98 -2.21 2.91 -7.28
CA PHE A 98 -3.03 3.66 -8.25
C PHE A 98 -2.18 4.37 -9.30
N PRO A 99 -2.14 3.87 -10.56
CA PRO A 99 -1.37 4.51 -11.63
C PRO A 99 -2.05 5.76 -12.22
N THR A 100 -3.32 6.02 -11.89
CA THR A 100 -4.14 7.11 -12.47
C THR A 100 -3.52 8.49 -12.24
N LYS A 101 -3.26 9.25 -13.32
CA LYS A 101 -2.59 10.57 -13.28
C LYS A 101 -3.26 11.57 -12.33
N GLY A 102 -4.60 11.66 -12.35
CA GLY A 102 -5.35 12.56 -11.47
C GLY A 102 -5.18 12.24 -9.98
N VAL A 103 -5.22 10.96 -9.63
CA VAL A 103 -5.01 10.48 -8.25
C VAL A 103 -3.60 10.74 -7.79
N ARG A 104 -2.61 10.48 -8.65
CA ARG A 104 -1.20 10.73 -8.34
C ARG A 104 -0.95 12.20 -8.04
N ARG A 105 -1.56 13.13 -8.80
CA ARG A 105 -1.47 14.57 -8.52
C ARG A 105 -2.01 14.91 -7.12
N SER A 106 -3.17 14.38 -6.76
CA SER A 106 -3.74 14.58 -5.41
C SER A 106 -2.86 13.96 -4.32
N LEU A 107 -2.28 12.78 -4.55
CA LEU A 107 -1.38 12.13 -3.58
C LEU A 107 -0.07 12.90 -3.40
N TYR A 108 0.54 13.43 -4.47
CA TYR A 108 1.72 14.28 -4.35
C TYR A 108 1.41 15.58 -3.60
N ALA A 109 0.26 16.21 -3.86
CA ALA A 109 -0.20 17.37 -3.10
C ALA A 109 -0.39 17.02 -1.61
N THR A 110 -0.96 15.85 -1.33
CA THR A 110 -1.17 15.37 0.04
C THR A 110 0.15 15.07 0.76
N THR A 111 1.16 14.54 0.04
CA THR A 111 2.52 14.36 0.58
C THR A 111 3.12 15.69 1.02
N VAL A 112 3.06 16.73 0.18
CA VAL A 112 3.59 18.05 0.53
C VAL A 112 2.85 18.62 1.73
N PHE A 113 1.51 18.53 1.73
CA PHE A 113 0.70 19.01 2.84
C PHE A 113 1.01 18.27 4.15
N ASN A 114 1.17 16.94 4.12
CA ASN A 114 1.51 16.14 5.29
C ASN A 114 2.87 16.53 5.88
N TRP A 115 3.88 16.78 5.04
CA TRP A 115 5.18 17.26 5.51
C TRP A 115 5.12 18.66 6.10
N LEU A 116 4.39 19.58 5.46
CA LEU A 116 4.21 20.93 5.99
C LEU A 116 3.49 20.89 7.34
N TYR A 117 2.42 20.12 7.45
CA TYR A 117 1.70 19.88 8.70
C TYR A 117 2.65 19.36 9.79
N GLY A 118 3.39 18.28 9.51
CA GLY A 118 4.33 17.68 10.45
C GLY A 118 5.40 18.66 10.92
N LEU A 119 6.03 19.38 9.98
CA LEU A 119 7.06 20.37 10.31
C LEU A 119 6.50 21.50 11.18
N ILE A 120 5.34 22.06 10.82
CA ILE A 120 4.70 23.16 11.57
C ILE A 120 4.46 22.72 13.02
N TYR A 121 3.84 21.56 13.25
CA TYR A 121 3.54 21.09 14.61
C TYR A 121 4.79 20.69 15.40
N ILE A 122 5.83 20.15 14.74
CA ILE A 122 7.12 19.89 15.39
C ILE A 122 7.75 21.22 15.85
N PHE A 123 7.79 22.24 14.99
CA PHE A 123 8.34 23.55 15.37
C PHE A 123 7.51 24.24 16.46
N LEU A 124 6.19 24.18 16.37
CA LEU A 124 5.29 24.71 17.40
C LEU A 124 5.51 24.02 18.74
N THR A 125 5.72 22.70 18.75
CA THR A 125 6.00 21.94 19.98
C THR A 125 7.37 22.30 20.54
N ILE A 126 8.40 22.38 19.70
CA ILE A 126 9.77 22.73 20.14
C ILE A 126 9.81 24.14 20.75
N PHE A 127 9.14 25.10 20.11
CA PHE A 127 9.12 26.50 20.52
C PHE A 127 7.87 26.91 21.30
N GLN A 128 7.19 25.94 21.93
CA GLN A 128 5.94 26.20 22.64
C GLN A 128 6.07 27.12 23.86
N CYS A 129 7.26 27.18 24.46
CA CYS A 129 7.57 28.06 25.59
C CYS A 129 8.79 28.94 25.28
N ARG A 130 8.76 30.17 25.78
CA ARG A 130 9.87 31.13 25.70
C ARG A 130 10.22 31.64 27.10
N PRO A 131 11.39 31.27 27.67
CA PRO A 131 12.36 30.24 27.23
C PRO A 131 11.82 28.79 27.28
N ILE A 132 12.47 27.87 26.54
CA ILE A 132 12.01 26.47 26.35
C ILE A 132 11.97 25.70 27.68
N ASN A 133 12.91 25.98 28.58
CA ASN A 133 13.00 25.34 29.90
C ASN A 133 11.77 25.54 30.77
N LEU A 134 10.99 26.61 30.53
CA LEU A 134 9.73 26.84 31.24
C LEU A 134 8.74 25.70 31.06
N PHE A 135 8.80 24.93 29.99
CA PHE A 135 7.83 23.85 29.80
C PHE A 135 7.85 22.84 30.97
N TRP A 136 9.03 22.49 31.48
CA TRP A 136 9.18 21.54 32.59
C TRP A 136 9.44 22.20 33.94
N THR A 137 9.81 23.49 34.00
CA THR A 137 10.04 24.21 35.27
C THR A 137 8.90 25.13 35.70
N LYS A 138 7.88 25.37 34.85
CA LYS A 138 6.76 26.30 35.15
C LYS A 138 5.99 25.94 36.42
N TRP A 139 5.94 24.66 36.80
CA TRP A 139 5.25 24.21 38.01
C TRP A 139 5.89 24.76 39.31
N GLN A 140 7.15 25.20 39.27
CA GLN A 140 7.90 25.67 40.45
C GLN A 140 7.49 27.06 40.96
N HIS A 141 6.62 27.79 40.24
CA HIS A 141 6.08 29.11 40.65
C HIS A 141 7.12 30.12 41.18
N LYS A 142 8.39 30.06 40.72
CA LYS A 142 9.37 31.09 41.07
C LYS A 142 8.98 32.39 40.36
N GLU A 143 8.88 33.47 41.12
CA GLU A 143 8.39 34.79 40.69
C GLU A 143 9.21 35.43 39.54
N ASP A 144 10.41 34.92 39.26
CA ASP A 144 11.36 35.50 38.30
C ASP A 144 11.19 35.06 36.82
N TYR A 145 10.20 34.20 36.51
CA TYR A 145 10.02 33.69 35.15
C TYR A 145 9.17 34.63 34.28
N ALA A 146 9.78 35.68 33.72
CA ALA A 146 9.19 36.54 32.69
C ALA A 146 9.08 35.83 31.32
N GLY A 147 8.30 34.75 31.24
CA GLY A 147 8.13 33.97 30.02
C GLY A 147 6.71 33.49 29.75
N SER A 148 6.38 33.34 28.48
CA SER A 148 5.06 32.93 28.01
C SER A 148 5.12 31.55 27.34
N CYS A 149 4.11 30.72 27.59
CA CYS A 149 3.92 29.44 26.90
C CYS A 149 2.61 29.46 26.10
N LEU A 150 2.60 28.80 24.95
CA LEU A 150 1.40 28.50 24.21
C LEU A 150 0.49 27.59 25.03
N ASN A 151 -0.82 27.76 24.86
CA ASN A 151 -1.79 26.93 25.56
C ASN A 151 -1.90 25.57 24.87
N ILE A 152 -1.44 24.54 25.58
CA ILE A 152 -1.35 23.16 25.10
C ILE A 152 -2.71 22.60 24.66
N ASN A 153 -3.82 23.04 25.25
CA ASN A 153 -5.14 22.51 24.93
C ASN A 153 -5.60 22.94 23.54
N TYR A 154 -5.42 24.21 23.19
CA TYR A 154 -5.74 24.68 21.84
C TYR A 154 -4.82 24.04 20.80
N MET A 155 -3.56 23.79 21.14
CA MET A 155 -2.63 23.04 20.29
C MET A 155 -3.09 21.59 20.07
N THR A 156 -3.52 20.90 21.13
CA THR A 156 -4.01 19.51 21.06
C THR A 156 -5.33 19.40 20.30
N TRP A 157 -6.27 20.33 20.49
CA TRP A 157 -7.54 20.31 19.77
C TRP A 157 -7.38 20.64 18.29
N SER A 158 -6.56 21.63 17.96
CA SER A 158 -6.26 21.96 16.56
C SER A 158 -5.56 20.82 15.85
N SER A 159 -4.44 20.31 16.39
CA SER A 159 -3.73 19.15 15.83
C SER A 159 -4.65 17.94 15.67
N GLY A 160 -5.52 17.68 16.65
CA GLY A 160 -6.44 16.57 16.57
C GLY A 160 -7.48 16.71 15.46
N GLY A 161 -8.08 17.88 15.29
CA GLY A 161 -8.98 18.16 14.18
C GLY A 161 -8.30 17.99 12.82
N PHE A 162 -7.09 18.52 12.65
CA PHE A 162 -6.32 18.37 11.41
C PHE A 162 -5.92 16.92 11.13
N THR A 163 -5.54 16.16 12.16
CA THR A 163 -5.18 14.74 12.02
C THR A 163 -6.37 13.93 11.49
N ILE A 164 -7.55 14.13 12.08
CA ILE A 164 -8.81 13.48 11.66
C ILE A 164 -9.16 13.88 10.21
N ALA A 165 -9.10 15.17 9.89
CA ALA A 165 -9.39 15.66 8.55
C ALA A 165 -8.44 15.05 7.50
N LEU A 166 -7.15 14.96 7.83
CA LEU A 166 -6.14 14.34 6.97
C LEU A 166 -6.40 12.85 6.75
N ASP A 167 -6.79 12.11 7.79
CA ASP A 167 -7.10 10.70 7.65
C ASP A 167 -8.33 10.46 6.77
N LEU A 168 -9.40 11.23 6.98
CA LEU A 168 -10.59 11.16 6.12
C LEU A 168 -10.27 11.51 4.67
N TRP A 169 -9.42 12.53 4.44
CA TRP A 169 -8.96 12.90 3.11
C TRP A 169 -8.17 11.77 2.44
N ILE A 170 -7.17 11.22 3.13
CA ILE A 170 -6.33 10.12 2.61
C ILE A 170 -7.18 8.89 2.29
N LEU A 171 -8.21 8.59 3.10
CA LEU A 171 -9.13 7.47 2.88
C LEU A 171 -10.14 7.72 1.76
N SER A 172 -10.51 8.97 1.49
CA SER A 172 -11.43 9.33 0.40
C SER A 172 -10.83 9.08 -0.99
N ILE A 173 -9.51 9.27 -1.14
CA ILE A 173 -8.79 9.07 -2.41
C ILE A 173 -9.02 7.67 -3.02
N PRO A 174 -8.73 6.55 -2.33
CA PRO A 174 -8.95 5.21 -2.89
C PRO A 174 -10.44 4.91 -3.10
N LEU A 175 -11.33 5.38 -2.23
CA LEU A 175 -12.78 5.17 -2.38
C LEU A 175 -13.35 5.78 -3.66
N SER A 176 -12.92 6.99 -4.00
CA SER A 176 -13.33 7.68 -5.23
C SER A 176 -12.92 6.89 -6.48
N GLN A 177 -11.77 6.21 -6.44
CA GLN A 177 -11.31 5.35 -7.53
C GLN A 177 -12.05 4.01 -7.60
N LEU A 178 -12.40 3.42 -6.46
CA LEU A 178 -13.16 2.17 -6.42
C LEU A 178 -14.53 2.29 -7.09
N LYS A 179 -15.17 3.47 -7.06
CA LYS A 179 -16.45 3.71 -7.72
C LYS A 179 -16.31 3.83 -9.25
N LYS A 180 -15.16 4.26 -9.74
CA LYS A 180 -14.95 4.63 -11.15
C LYS A 180 -14.22 3.56 -11.99
N MET A 181 -13.62 2.55 -11.37
CA MET A 181 -12.70 1.64 -12.06
C MET A 181 -13.07 0.16 -11.83
N ASN A 182 -13.18 -0.60 -12.94
CA ASN A 182 -13.33 -2.06 -12.96
C ASN A 182 -12.02 -2.76 -12.50
N LEU A 183 -11.65 -2.57 -11.24
CA LEU A 183 -10.48 -3.23 -10.66
C LEU A 183 -10.78 -4.71 -10.41
N ASP A 184 -9.77 -5.56 -10.65
CA ASP A 184 -9.80 -6.98 -10.29
C ASP A 184 -10.33 -7.16 -8.86
N TRP A 185 -11.23 -8.12 -8.66
CA TRP A 185 -11.83 -8.41 -7.34
C TRP A 185 -10.80 -8.52 -6.22
N LYS A 186 -9.63 -9.07 -6.55
CA LYS A 186 -8.48 -9.12 -5.65
C LYS A 186 -8.06 -7.71 -5.22
N LYS A 187 -7.76 -6.79 -6.13
CA LYS A 187 -7.33 -5.42 -5.74
C LYS A 187 -8.40 -4.75 -4.89
N LYS A 188 -9.68 -4.92 -5.24
CA LYS A 188 -10.84 -4.40 -4.50
C LYS A 188 -10.88 -4.85 -3.04
N VAL A 189 -10.66 -6.14 -2.76
CA VAL A 189 -10.63 -6.66 -1.37
C VAL A 189 -9.49 -6.04 -0.55
N GLY A 190 -8.30 -5.86 -1.14
CA GLY A 190 -7.18 -5.25 -0.43
C GLY A 190 -7.42 -3.80 -0.05
N VAL A 191 -8.00 -3.03 -0.98
CA VAL A 191 -8.39 -1.64 -0.69
C VAL A 191 -9.50 -1.61 0.37
N GLY A 192 -10.46 -2.53 0.32
CA GLY A 192 -11.52 -2.65 1.33
C GLY A 192 -10.98 -2.89 2.74
N VAL A 193 -10.04 -3.81 2.93
CA VAL A 193 -9.41 -4.08 4.23
C VAL A 193 -8.66 -2.86 4.75
N MET A 194 -7.89 -2.18 3.89
CA MET A 194 -7.19 -0.95 4.29
C MET A 194 -8.14 0.18 4.64
N PHE A 195 -9.26 0.29 3.92
CA PHE A 195 -10.29 1.27 4.23
C PHE A 195 -10.93 1.00 5.59
N SER A 196 -11.28 -0.25 5.91
CA SER A 196 -11.85 -0.61 7.22
C SER A 196 -10.90 -0.27 8.36
N VAL A 197 -9.61 -0.57 8.21
CA VAL A 197 -8.63 -0.27 9.26
C VAL A 197 -8.33 1.24 9.33
N GLY A 198 -8.29 1.94 8.21
CA GLY A 198 -8.19 3.39 8.20
C GLY A 198 -9.36 4.08 8.91
N LEU A 199 -10.59 3.61 8.67
CA LEU A 199 -11.77 4.10 9.36
C LEU A 199 -11.68 3.82 10.87
N PHE A 200 -11.19 2.65 11.26
CA PHE A 200 -10.93 2.35 12.66
C PHE A 200 -9.91 3.31 13.30
N VAL A 201 -8.81 3.63 12.62
CA VAL A 201 -7.83 4.64 13.07
C VAL A 201 -8.48 6.03 13.21
N THR A 202 -9.36 6.43 12.29
CA THR A 202 -10.10 7.71 12.42
C THR A 202 -11.00 7.73 13.65
N ILE A 203 -11.68 6.63 13.97
CA ILE A 203 -12.51 6.53 15.18
C ILE A 203 -11.64 6.68 16.43
N VAL A 204 -10.50 5.99 16.48
CA VAL A 204 -9.54 6.10 17.59
C VAL A 204 -9.06 7.55 17.76
N SER A 205 -8.80 8.25 16.66
CA SER A 205 -8.39 9.66 16.67
C SER A 205 -9.48 10.59 17.22
N ILE A 206 -10.76 10.32 16.90
CA ILE A 206 -11.91 11.03 17.45
C ILE A 206 -12.05 10.75 18.95
N LEU A 207 -11.89 9.50 19.37
CA LEU A 207 -11.94 9.11 20.78
C LEU A 207 -10.84 9.80 21.60
N ARG A 208 -9.62 9.90 21.06
CA ARG A 208 -8.52 10.68 21.66
C ARG A 208 -8.92 12.13 21.91
N LEU A 209 -9.46 12.81 20.90
CA LEU A 209 -9.88 14.21 21.02
C LEU A 209 -11.03 14.38 22.01
N ASN A 210 -11.98 13.44 22.03
CA ASN A 210 -13.10 13.43 22.96
C ASN A 210 -12.64 13.21 24.42
N ALA A 211 -11.69 12.29 24.64
CA ALA A 211 -11.09 12.05 25.95
C ALA A 211 -10.48 13.33 26.52
N THR A 212 -9.68 14.06 25.72
CA THR A 212 -9.08 15.32 26.15
C THR A 212 -10.12 16.39 26.50
N ILE A 213 -11.23 16.47 25.77
CA ILE A 213 -12.29 17.45 26.03
C ILE A 213 -13.09 17.07 27.29
N LYS A 214 -13.48 15.80 27.42
CA LYS A 214 -14.30 15.30 28.53
C LYS A 214 -13.56 15.37 29.87
N LEU A 215 -12.31 14.94 29.90
CA LEU A 215 -11.51 14.97 31.13
C LEU A 215 -11.35 16.39 31.65
N ARG A 216 -11.07 17.35 30.75
CA ARG A 216 -11.01 18.77 31.13
C ARG A 216 -12.32 19.30 31.70
N ALA A 217 -13.46 18.87 31.14
CA ALA A 217 -14.77 19.27 31.61
C ALA A 217 -15.15 18.64 32.97
N GLN A 218 -14.62 17.44 33.26
CA GLN A 218 -14.98 16.67 34.47
C GLN A 218 -14.04 16.91 35.66
N THR A 219 -12.74 17.02 35.44
CA THR A 219 -11.74 16.99 36.51
C THR A 219 -11.44 18.39 37.07
N GLY A 220 -11.79 19.46 36.34
CA GLY A 220 -11.31 20.80 36.66
C GLY A 220 -9.77 20.86 36.60
N ALA A 221 -9.19 22.04 36.79
CA ALA A 221 -7.75 22.28 36.58
C ALA A 221 -6.79 21.56 37.57
N ASN A 222 -7.26 20.65 38.42
CA ASN A 222 -6.51 20.19 39.59
C ASN A 222 -5.59 18.98 39.37
N ASN A 223 -5.83 18.15 38.34
CA ASN A 223 -5.07 16.89 38.16
C ASN A 223 -4.61 16.68 36.71
N ALA A 224 -3.58 17.41 36.30
CA ALA A 224 -3.02 17.32 34.94
C ALA A 224 -2.49 15.90 34.60
N THR A 225 -1.89 15.20 35.57
CA THR A 225 -1.29 13.87 35.37
C THR A 225 -2.29 12.79 34.92
N TRP A 226 -3.54 12.88 35.38
CA TRP A 226 -4.63 11.97 34.98
C TRP A 226 -5.11 12.25 33.56
N GLU A 227 -5.26 13.53 33.20
CA GLU A 227 -5.66 13.92 31.84
C GLU A 227 -4.65 13.44 30.78
N TYR A 228 -3.36 13.48 31.14
CA TYR A 228 -2.29 13.02 30.25
C TYR A 228 -2.24 11.50 30.09
N LEU A 229 -2.59 10.72 31.11
CA LEU A 229 -2.57 9.25 31.02
C LEU A 229 -3.54 8.74 29.95
N GLU A 230 -4.77 9.26 29.95
CA GLU A 230 -5.76 8.85 28.95
C GLU A 230 -5.36 9.33 27.54
N PHE A 231 -4.85 10.55 27.42
CA PHE A 231 -4.34 11.07 26.15
C PHE A 231 -3.21 10.22 25.57
N ASP A 232 -2.24 9.81 26.39
CA ASP A 232 -1.11 8.99 25.96
C ASP A 232 -1.54 7.56 25.59
N LEU A 233 -2.49 6.97 26.33
CA LEU A 233 -3.07 5.67 26.01
C LEU A 233 -3.71 5.68 24.61
N TRP A 234 -4.59 6.65 24.34
CA TRP A 234 -5.24 6.75 23.03
C TRP A 234 -4.24 7.02 21.91
N SER A 235 -3.24 7.88 22.14
CA SER A 235 -2.17 8.16 21.18
C SER A 235 -1.32 6.94 20.87
N THR A 236 -0.99 6.14 21.89
CA THR A 236 -0.28 4.87 21.75
C THR A 236 -1.09 3.87 20.94
N ILE A 237 -2.39 3.75 21.21
CA ILE A 237 -3.30 2.86 20.46
C ILE A 237 -3.36 3.29 18.99
N GLU A 238 -3.55 4.58 18.72
CA GLU A 238 -3.60 5.18 17.38
C GLU A 238 -2.35 4.84 16.55
N ILE A 239 -1.16 5.09 17.09
CA ILE A 239 0.12 4.83 16.43
C ILE A 239 0.28 3.33 16.13
N ASN A 240 0.01 2.46 17.11
CA ASN A 240 0.23 1.02 16.94
C ASN A 240 -0.73 0.44 15.89
N ILE A 241 -2.00 0.86 15.89
CA ILE A 241 -2.96 0.47 14.84
C ILE A 241 -2.54 1.04 13.49
N GLY A 242 -2.03 2.29 13.45
CA GLY A 242 -1.48 2.90 12.24
C GLY A 242 -0.33 2.08 11.63
N ILE A 243 0.63 1.63 12.45
CA ILE A 243 1.74 0.76 12.02
C ILE A 243 1.19 -0.58 11.47
N VAL A 244 0.26 -1.20 12.20
CA VAL A 244 -0.37 -2.45 11.75
C VAL A 244 -1.09 -2.25 10.42
N CYS A 245 -1.85 -1.16 10.28
CA CYS A 245 -2.54 -0.76 9.05
C CYS A 245 -1.56 -0.63 7.87
N ALA A 246 -0.44 0.03 8.10
CA ALA A 246 0.61 0.17 7.10
C ALA A 246 1.22 -1.18 6.70
N CYS A 247 1.20 -2.20 7.58
CA CYS A 247 1.72 -3.55 7.29
C CYS A 247 0.72 -4.49 6.60
N LEU A 248 -0.59 -4.19 6.63
CA LEU A 248 -1.65 -5.00 6.00
C LEU A 248 -1.46 -5.30 4.50
N PRO A 249 -0.97 -4.39 3.65
CA PRO A 249 -0.74 -4.71 2.24
C PRO A 249 0.17 -5.92 2.03
N THR A 250 1.24 -6.03 2.82
CA THR A 250 2.19 -7.13 2.74
C THR A 250 1.66 -8.37 3.44
N PHE A 251 0.93 -8.19 4.55
CA PHE A 251 0.23 -9.28 5.24
C PHE A 251 -0.72 -10.02 4.28
N ARG A 252 -1.45 -9.27 3.47
CA ARG A 252 -2.35 -9.82 2.46
C ARG A 252 -1.63 -10.69 1.42
N LEU A 253 -0.44 -10.26 0.96
CA LEU A 253 0.36 -11.04 0.01
C LEU A 253 0.77 -12.38 0.61
N LEU A 254 1.14 -12.40 1.89
CA LEU A 254 1.42 -13.62 2.63
C LEU A 254 0.20 -14.54 2.70
N LEU A 255 -0.95 -14.01 3.13
CA LEU A 255 -2.16 -14.81 3.36
C LEU A 255 -2.64 -15.52 2.09
N VAL A 256 -2.58 -14.85 0.93
CA VAL A 256 -2.93 -15.46 -0.37
C VAL A 256 -1.96 -16.59 -0.76
N ARG A 257 -0.71 -16.56 -0.27
CA ARG A 257 0.32 -17.57 -0.57
C ARG A 257 0.25 -18.74 0.41
N THR A 258 0.08 -18.49 1.70
CA THR A 258 0.05 -19.50 2.77
C THR A 258 -1.25 -20.29 2.77
N PHE A 259 -2.37 -19.67 2.38
CA PHE A 259 -3.66 -20.33 2.26
C PHE A 259 -4.14 -20.37 0.80
N PRO A 260 -3.61 -21.29 -0.03
CA PRO A 260 -4.09 -21.47 -1.40
C PRO A 260 -5.56 -21.90 -1.46
N LYS A 261 -6.18 -22.36 -0.36
CA LYS A 261 -7.63 -22.65 -0.28
C LYS A 261 -8.52 -21.38 -0.30
N LEU A 262 -7.97 -20.20 0.01
CA LEU A 262 -8.64 -18.89 -0.13
C LEU A 262 -8.48 -18.28 -1.54
N ARG A 263 -7.65 -18.89 -2.39
CA ARG A 263 -7.52 -18.59 -3.82
C ARG A 263 -8.71 -19.28 -4.49
N GLY A 264 -9.85 -18.58 -4.52
CA GLY A 264 -11.17 -19.09 -4.95
C GLY A 264 -11.12 -20.24 -5.97
N SER A 265 -11.92 -21.27 -5.68
CA SER A 265 -12.05 -22.55 -6.40
C SER A 265 -12.58 -22.44 -7.84
N SER A 266 -12.43 -21.30 -8.51
CA SER A 266 -13.00 -21.03 -9.83
C SER A 266 -12.05 -21.36 -10.99
N ALA A 267 -10.77 -21.69 -10.73
CA ALA A 267 -9.81 -22.01 -11.78
C ALA A 267 -9.59 -23.53 -12.01
N ARG A 268 -10.30 -24.41 -11.28
CA ARG A 268 -10.09 -25.87 -11.39
C ARG A 268 -11.21 -26.62 -12.12
N LYS A 269 -12.18 -25.95 -12.72
CA LYS A 269 -13.28 -26.62 -13.45
C LYS A 269 -13.15 -26.68 -14.98
N TYR A 270 -12.09 -26.14 -15.58
CA TYR A 270 -11.94 -26.14 -17.05
C TYR A 270 -10.91 -27.12 -17.62
N TYR A 271 -10.14 -27.84 -16.78
CA TYR A 271 -9.09 -28.76 -17.24
C TYR A 271 -9.30 -30.22 -16.86
N GLN A 272 -10.51 -30.61 -16.43
CA GLN A 272 -10.79 -31.98 -16.01
C GLN A 272 -12.03 -32.56 -16.69
N GLN A 273 -12.12 -32.32 -18.01
CA GLN A 273 -13.02 -33.05 -18.88
C GLN A 273 -12.33 -33.34 -20.21
N ASP A 274 -11.16 -33.97 -20.15
CA ASP A 274 -10.69 -34.75 -21.29
C ASP A 274 -9.76 -35.85 -20.76
N GLY A 275 -10.20 -37.11 -20.86
CA GLY A 275 -9.44 -38.25 -20.35
C GLY A 275 -10.24 -39.32 -19.62
N SER A 276 -11.37 -39.78 -20.16
CA SER A 276 -11.86 -41.13 -19.89
C SER A 276 -12.90 -41.55 -20.93
N GLY A 277 -12.47 -42.30 -21.93
CA GLY A 277 -13.36 -42.83 -22.97
C GLY A 277 -12.67 -43.84 -23.87
N PHE A 278 -12.07 -44.89 -23.29
CA PHE A 278 -11.61 -46.04 -24.08
C PHE A 278 -12.84 -46.89 -24.43
N GLN A 279 -13.51 -46.57 -25.54
CA GLN A 279 -14.64 -47.35 -26.05
C GLN A 279 -14.13 -48.27 -27.17
N LYS A 280 -14.11 -49.58 -26.90
CA LYS A 280 -13.88 -50.63 -27.90
C LYS A 280 -15.01 -50.58 -28.93
N VAL A 281 -14.66 -50.45 -30.21
CA VAL A 281 -15.61 -50.53 -31.33
C VAL A 281 -15.56 -51.93 -31.94
N THR A 282 -16.67 -52.66 -31.86
CA THR A 282 -17.00 -53.81 -32.72
C THR A 282 -17.78 -53.31 -33.95
N PRO A 283 -17.62 -53.91 -35.15
CA PRO A 283 -18.30 -53.42 -36.34
C PRO A 283 -19.65 -54.13 -36.55
N SER A 284 -20.72 -53.37 -36.78
CA SER A 284 -21.86 -53.81 -37.59
C SER A 284 -22.79 -52.63 -37.90
N GLY A 285 -23.04 -52.43 -39.20
CA GLY A 285 -24.40 -52.18 -39.71
C GLY A 285 -25.01 -50.79 -39.62
N SER A 286 -25.18 -50.21 -40.81
CA SER A 286 -26.37 -49.46 -41.26
C SER A 286 -26.40 -47.93 -41.06
N ALA A 287 -26.74 -47.29 -42.17
CA ALA A 287 -26.67 -45.86 -42.45
C ALA A 287 -27.67 -44.99 -41.66
N SER A 288 -27.26 -43.75 -41.36
CA SER A 288 -28.09 -42.56 -41.50
C SER A 288 -27.21 -41.30 -41.48
N ASP A 289 -27.25 -40.54 -42.58
CA ASP A 289 -26.52 -39.29 -42.76
C ASP A 289 -27.10 -38.19 -41.88
N SER A 290 -26.24 -37.61 -41.04
CA SER A 290 -26.43 -36.28 -40.47
C SER A 290 -25.05 -35.66 -40.24
N TYR A 291 -24.70 -34.67 -41.08
CA TYR A 291 -23.42 -33.96 -41.00
C TYR A 291 -23.53 -32.79 -40.00
N PRO A 292 -22.75 -32.77 -38.90
CA PRO A 292 -22.43 -31.51 -38.24
C PRO A 292 -21.29 -30.82 -39.00
N LEU A 293 -21.60 -29.63 -39.52
CA LEU A 293 -20.66 -28.69 -40.14
C LEU A 293 -19.59 -28.27 -39.12
N GLY A 294 -18.31 -28.34 -39.53
CA GLY A 294 -17.21 -27.67 -38.84
C GLY A 294 -16.22 -28.60 -38.11
N LYS A 295 -15.34 -29.27 -38.86
CA LYS A 295 -14.05 -29.72 -38.34
C LYS A 295 -12.95 -28.86 -38.94
N VAL A 296 -12.18 -28.21 -38.08
CA VAL A 296 -10.90 -27.59 -38.40
C VAL A 296 -9.98 -28.70 -38.93
N SER A 297 -9.48 -28.52 -40.15
CA SER A 297 -8.47 -29.41 -40.73
C SER A 297 -7.19 -29.32 -39.89
N GLN A 298 -6.89 -30.39 -39.16
CA GLN A 298 -5.61 -30.57 -38.50
C GLN A 298 -4.61 -30.93 -39.59
N GLY A 299 -3.84 -29.95 -40.05
CA GLY A 299 -2.80 -30.14 -41.05
C GLY A 299 -1.82 -31.23 -40.61
N ASP A 300 -1.68 -32.23 -41.48
CA ASP A 300 -0.76 -33.34 -41.35
C ASP A 300 0.66 -32.84 -41.04
N LYS A 301 1.17 -33.17 -39.84
CA LYS A 301 2.59 -33.04 -39.54
C LYS A 301 3.32 -34.20 -40.20
N THR A 302 3.64 -34.04 -41.48
CA THR A 302 4.69 -34.87 -42.09
C THR A 302 6.02 -34.52 -41.44
N PRO A 303 6.81 -35.51 -40.95
CA PRO A 303 8.09 -35.24 -40.32
C PRO A 303 9.15 -35.06 -41.42
N TYR A 304 9.25 -33.86 -42.00
CA TYR A 304 10.43 -33.52 -42.79
C TYR A 304 11.58 -33.18 -41.83
N ARG A 305 12.49 -34.14 -41.68
CA ARG A 305 13.70 -34.05 -40.86
C ARG A 305 14.72 -33.14 -41.57
N SER A 306 14.59 -31.84 -41.40
CA SER A 306 15.65 -30.88 -41.75
C SER A 306 16.74 -30.94 -40.68
N ARG A 307 17.96 -31.35 -41.05
CA ARG A 307 19.15 -31.11 -40.23
C ARG A 307 19.30 -29.61 -40.02
N VAL A 308 19.33 -29.17 -38.75
CA VAL A 308 19.62 -27.79 -38.38
C VAL A 308 21.03 -27.78 -37.79
N ASP A 309 21.92 -26.98 -38.40
CA ASP A 309 23.26 -26.69 -37.87
C ASP A 309 23.14 -25.83 -36.58
N PRO A 310 24.06 -25.99 -35.60
CA PRO A 310 23.82 -25.59 -34.21
C PRO A 310 23.97 -24.09 -33.90
N VAL A 311 24.04 -23.20 -34.90
CA VAL A 311 24.22 -21.76 -34.68
C VAL A 311 23.26 -20.95 -35.53
N GLY A 312 22.08 -20.67 -34.98
CA GLY A 312 21.10 -19.75 -35.55
C GLY A 312 20.11 -19.31 -34.47
N ILE A 313 19.88 -18.00 -34.36
CA ILE A 313 18.94 -17.43 -33.38
C ILE A 313 17.52 -17.59 -33.94
N THR A 314 16.66 -18.32 -33.24
CA THR A 314 15.22 -18.41 -33.56
C THR A 314 14.46 -17.25 -32.91
N CYS A 315 13.69 -16.52 -33.71
CA CYS A 315 12.87 -15.40 -33.24
C CYS A 315 11.39 -15.75 -33.46
N ASP A 316 10.67 -16.05 -32.38
CA ASP A 316 9.22 -16.24 -32.42
C ASP A 316 8.51 -14.91 -32.20
N ARG A 317 7.54 -14.59 -33.07
CA ARG A 317 6.73 -13.37 -32.99
C ARG A 317 5.26 -13.76 -32.90
N THR A 318 4.61 -13.36 -31.81
CA THR A 318 3.19 -13.61 -31.56
C THR A 318 2.38 -12.36 -31.91
N TYR A 319 1.25 -12.55 -32.58
CA TYR A 319 0.28 -11.49 -32.86
C TYR A 319 -1.04 -11.79 -32.15
N GLU A 320 -1.69 -10.76 -31.64
CA GLU A 320 -3.02 -10.84 -31.04
C GLU A 320 -4.04 -10.40 -32.09
N VAL A 321 -5.00 -11.28 -32.41
CA VAL A 321 -6.04 -11.01 -33.40
C VAL A 321 -7.30 -10.59 -32.64
N GLU A 322 -7.72 -9.35 -32.81
CA GLU A 322 -8.93 -8.80 -32.18
C GLU A 322 -10.09 -8.91 -33.18
N PHE A 323 -11.10 -9.73 -32.85
CA PHE A 323 -12.30 -9.88 -33.69
C PHE A 323 -13.33 -8.81 -33.30
N ASN A 324 -13.66 -7.91 -34.23
CA ASN A 324 -14.71 -6.93 -34.02
C ASN A 324 -16.08 -7.57 -34.31
N GLN A 325 -16.83 -7.86 -33.25
CA GLN A 325 -18.07 -8.63 -33.28
C GLN A 325 -19.28 -7.76 -33.68
N ARG A 326 -19.22 -7.08 -34.84
CA ARG A 326 -20.37 -6.28 -35.28
C ARG A 326 -20.75 -6.25 -36.75
N ASP A 327 -20.05 -6.95 -37.65
CA ASP A 327 -20.57 -7.20 -38.99
C ASP A 327 -20.27 -8.65 -39.39
N ASN A 328 -21.33 -9.44 -39.56
CA ASN A 328 -21.27 -10.69 -40.29
C ASN A 328 -21.20 -10.34 -41.77
N ASP A 329 -20.01 -10.41 -42.36
CA ASP A 329 -19.73 -11.02 -43.66
C ASP A 329 -18.32 -10.62 -44.11
N GLU A 330 -17.66 -11.57 -44.77
CA GLU A 330 -16.28 -11.55 -45.30
C GLU A 330 -15.15 -11.91 -44.32
N THR A 331 -14.88 -13.22 -44.23
CA THR A 331 -13.52 -13.71 -44.00
C THR A 331 -12.61 -13.25 -45.14
N GLN A 332 -11.97 -12.09 -45.01
CA GLN A 332 -10.81 -11.77 -45.85
C GLN A 332 -9.65 -12.67 -45.44
N LEU A 333 -9.37 -13.68 -46.27
CA LEU A 333 -8.12 -14.43 -46.22
C LEU A 333 -6.98 -13.46 -46.55
N PHE A 334 -6.23 -13.03 -45.53
CA PHE A 334 -4.97 -12.36 -45.74
C PHE A 334 -4.01 -13.35 -46.40
N TYR A 335 -3.76 -13.17 -47.70
CA TYR A 335 -2.72 -13.92 -48.40
C TYR A 335 -1.37 -13.53 -47.82
N MET A 336 -0.64 -14.54 -47.34
CA MET A 336 0.63 -14.44 -46.63
C MET A 336 1.80 -14.09 -47.58
N LYS A 337 1.63 -13.09 -48.46
CA LYS A 337 2.63 -12.65 -49.44
C LYS A 337 3.53 -11.52 -48.93
N ASP A 338 3.15 -10.87 -47.83
CA ASP A 338 3.91 -9.76 -47.25
C ASP A 338 4.95 -10.19 -46.20
N LEU A 339 4.95 -11.46 -45.76
CA LEU A 339 5.98 -11.95 -44.83
C LEU A 339 7.35 -12.15 -45.48
N ASP A 340 7.40 -12.46 -46.78
CA ASP A 340 8.67 -12.61 -47.52
C ASP A 340 9.32 -11.26 -47.83
N ARG A 341 8.54 -10.17 -47.85
CA ARG A 341 9.04 -8.83 -48.21
C ARG A 341 9.93 -8.24 -47.12
N ASP A 342 9.63 -8.53 -45.85
CA ASP A 342 10.43 -8.07 -44.72
C ASP A 342 11.64 -8.96 -44.44
N LEU A 343 11.56 -10.26 -44.73
CA LEU A 343 12.71 -11.18 -44.67
C LEU A 343 13.78 -10.86 -45.73
N ALA A 344 13.38 -10.33 -46.89
CA ALA A 344 14.31 -9.88 -47.93
C ALA A 344 15.01 -8.54 -47.60
N SER A 345 14.49 -7.74 -46.66
CA SER A 345 15.08 -6.45 -46.28
C SER A 345 16.23 -6.56 -45.27
N THR A 346 16.46 -7.74 -44.69
CA THR A 346 17.46 -7.95 -43.62
C THR A 346 18.53 -8.97 -43.98
N ASN A 347 19.05 -8.95 -45.21
CA ASN A 347 20.34 -9.59 -45.53
C ASN A 347 21.05 -8.83 -46.66
N VAL A 348 21.78 -7.78 -46.27
CA VAL A 348 22.82 -7.21 -47.11
C VAL A 348 24.05 -8.13 -47.05
N GLY A 349 24.31 -8.80 -48.17
CA GLY A 349 25.65 -9.20 -48.60
C GLY A 349 25.98 -10.68 -48.45
N VAL A 350 25.82 -11.47 -49.53
CA VAL A 350 26.92 -11.85 -50.44
C VAL A 350 26.32 -12.47 -51.71
N LYS A 351 26.55 -11.78 -52.83
CA LYS A 351 26.76 -12.23 -54.23
C LYS A 351 26.34 -13.66 -54.61
N ASP A 352 25.46 -13.78 -55.62
CA ASP A 352 25.81 -13.87 -57.07
C ASP A 352 24.86 -14.82 -57.81
N LYS A 353 24.32 -14.33 -58.96
CA LYS A 353 23.89 -15.07 -60.18
C LYS A 353 22.78 -16.13 -60.03
N LYS A 354 21.75 -16.27 -60.86
CA LYS A 354 21.31 -15.89 -62.23
C LYS A 354 19.79 -16.26 -62.17
N SER A 355 18.80 -15.73 -62.88
CA SER A 355 18.69 -15.33 -64.28
C SER A 355 17.22 -14.92 -64.51
N ILE A 356 17.02 -13.75 -65.14
CA ILE A 356 16.15 -13.48 -66.29
C ILE A 356 14.69 -14.00 -66.24
N LEU A 357 13.70 -13.08 -66.19
CA LEU A 357 12.79 -12.82 -67.32
C LEU A 357 11.93 -11.55 -67.11
N LYS A 358 12.04 -10.64 -68.08
CA LYS A 358 11.22 -9.43 -68.31
C LYS A 358 9.80 -9.83 -68.74
N VAL A 359 8.76 -9.04 -68.43
CA VAL A 359 7.77 -8.48 -69.39
C VAL A 359 7.16 -7.19 -68.80
N PHE A 360 6.72 -6.31 -69.70
CA PHE A 360 6.47 -4.88 -69.68
C PHE A 360 5.28 -4.31 -68.89
N THR A 361 5.40 -2.99 -68.69
CA THR A 361 4.42 -1.91 -68.44
C THR A 361 3.08 -2.00 -69.19
N LYS A 362 1.97 -1.60 -68.56
CA LYS A 362 1.25 -0.32 -68.81
C LYS A 362 0.00 -0.20 -67.91
N GLU A 363 -0.17 1.03 -67.40
CA GLU A 363 -1.36 1.68 -66.79
C GLU A 363 -2.04 1.02 -65.57
#